data_AF-A0A674J7C1-F1
#
_entry.id   AF-A0A674J7C1-F1
#
_cell.length_a   1.000
_cell.length_b   1.000
_cell.length_c   1.000
_cell.angle_alpha   90.00
_cell.angle_beta   90.00
_cell.angle_gamma   90.00
#
_symmetry.space_group_name_H-M   'P 1'
#
loop_
_entity.id
_entity.type
_entity.pdbx_description
1 polymer ?
#
loop_
_entity_poly.entity_id
_entity_poly.type
_entity_poly.pdbx_seq_one_letter_code
_entity_poly.pdbx_strand_id
1 'polypeptide(L)'
;IDNQESLWHLRDEHIYLGVSKWDIRTKIWDYMEANNLADFPRPVHHRIPNFKGSHQACHAVRELDVFKRTSEIKVDPDKPLEGVRLVTLQARKTLLVPTPRLRTGLFNKIVPPPGATKEILRICATSQGVKDYSVPIGLDAKVQVDLVVVGSVAVSEKGWRIGKGEGFADMEYAMMMSMGAIREDTPVVTIVHDCQVVDIAEELLDDHDLTVDYILTPTRTIKTGCKRPKPQGIIWHKISYEMLERIPILKNLRYREKQAGQDVILKDEHPGFPNARKPADSDENAKTGNTKLQTESTSAQIRQNLCTHNSSQMPIFCHRCWQGNVPAQLCTHI
;
A
#
# COMPACT_ATOMS: atom_id res chain seq x y z
N ILE A 1 25.79 -16.64 -30.60
CA ILE A 1 25.59 -15.45 -31.44
C ILE A 1 24.46 -15.82 -32.39
N ASP A 2 23.46 -14.96 -32.51
CA ASP A 2 22.14 -15.18 -33.13
C ASP A 2 21.04 -15.77 -32.24
N ASN A 3 20.42 -14.89 -31.44
CA ASN A 3 18.95 -14.82 -31.33
C ASN A 3 18.49 -13.47 -30.73
N GLN A 4 19.09 -12.36 -31.17
CA GLN A 4 18.83 -11.02 -30.61
C GLN A 4 18.29 -10.02 -31.66
N GLU A 5 17.88 -10.49 -32.84
CA GLU A 5 17.45 -9.64 -33.96
C GLU A 5 15.93 -9.55 -34.19
N SER A 6 15.07 -10.11 -33.33
CA SER A 6 13.61 -9.99 -33.54
C SER A 6 12.92 -8.96 -32.61
N LEU A 7 13.66 -8.05 -31.97
CA LEU A 7 13.13 -7.27 -30.85
C LEU A 7 12.70 -5.82 -31.11
N TRP A 8 13.01 -5.16 -32.23
CA TRP A 8 12.69 -3.71 -32.35
C TRP A 8 12.33 -3.18 -33.75
N HIS A 9 11.50 -3.89 -34.51
CA HIS A 9 10.81 -3.30 -35.68
C HIS A 9 9.34 -2.99 -35.39
N LEU A 10 9.11 -2.27 -34.29
CA LEU A 10 7.93 -1.41 -34.13
C LEU A 10 8.40 0.05 -34.10
N ARG A 11 9.02 0.46 -35.21
CA ARG A 11 8.94 1.85 -35.68
C ARG A 11 7.83 1.90 -36.72
N ASP A 12 6.60 1.64 -36.27
CA ASP A 12 5.43 2.08 -37.02
C ASP A 12 4.99 3.40 -36.39
N GLU A 13 5.32 4.48 -37.09
CA GLU A 13 4.97 5.88 -36.77
C GLU A 13 3.46 6.17 -36.81
N HIS A 14 2.60 5.15 -36.90
CA HIS A 14 1.16 5.29 -36.89
C HIS A 14 0.53 4.07 -36.23
N ILE A 15 0.15 4.17 -34.95
CA ILE A 15 -1.03 3.58 -34.25
C ILE A 15 -0.88 3.92 -32.75
N TYR A 16 -1.31 5.11 -32.33
CA TYR A 16 -1.56 5.40 -30.90
C TYR A 16 -2.99 5.90 -30.64
N LEU A 17 -3.84 5.99 -31.67
CA LEU A 17 -5.26 6.26 -31.49
C LEU A 17 -5.96 4.96 -31.03
N GLY A 18 -6.24 4.86 -29.72
CA GLY A 18 -7.14 3.85 -29.16
C GLY A 18 -6.52 2.79 -28.23
N VAL A 19 -5.22 2.82 -27.96
CA VAL A 19 -4.59 1.92 -26.97
C VAL A 19 -4.89 2.42 -25.57
N SER A 20 -5.48 1.60 -24.70
CA SER A 20 -5.78 1.95 -23.31
C SER A 20 -4.68 1.47 -22.34
N LYS A 21 -4.69 2.00 -21.10
CA LYS A 21 -3.89 1.45 -20.00
C LYS A 21 -4.14 -0.07 -19.81
N TRP A 22 -5.36 -0.53 -20.09
CA TRP A 22 -5.73 -1.94 -19.95
C TRP A 22 -5.09 -2.83 -21.02
N ASP A 23 -5.01 -2.34 -22.26
CA ASP A 23 -4.37 -3.05 -23.36
C ASP A 23 -2.87 -3.24 -23.08
N ILE A 24 -2.21 -2.21 -22.56
CA ILE A 24 -0.79 -2.30 -22.16
C ILE A 24 -0.61 -3.34 -21.05
N ARG A 25 -1.47 -3.36 -20.02
CA ARG A 25 -1.40 -4.35 -18.94
C ARG A 25 -1.52 -5.77 -19.48
N THR A 26 -2.53 -5.99 -20.31
CA THR A 26 -2.84 -7.29 -20.90
C THR A 26 -1.67 -7.77 -21.75
N LYS A 27 -1.15 -6.91 -22.63
CA LYS A 27 0.03 -7.20 -23.46
C LYS A 27 1.26 -7.60 -22.64
N ILE A 28 1.54 -6.87 -21.56
CA ILE A 28 2.68 -7.20 -20.67
C ILE A 28 2.46 -8.53 -19.95
N TRP A 29 1.28 -8.73 -19.35
CA TRP A 29 0.96 -9.97 -18.64
C TRP A 29 1.06 -11.17 -19.58
N ASP A 30 0.44 -11.10 -20.76
CA ASP A 30 0.48 -12.16 -21.77
C ASP A 30 1.91 -12.45 -22.22
N TYR A 31 2.70 -11.41 -22.50
CA TYR A 31 4.09 -11.57 -22.89
C TYR A 31 4.93 -12.26 -21.81
N MET A 32 4.77 -11.87 -20.54
CA MET A 32 5.52 -12.47 -19.44
C MET A 32 5.15 -13.93 -19.18
N GLU A 33 3.87 -14.29 -19.33
CA GLU A 33 3.40 -15.67 -19.19
C GLU A 33 3.88 -16.53 -20.36
N ALA A 34 3.70 -16.06 -21.60
CA ALA A 34 4.08 -16.79 -22.83
C ALA A 34 5.59 -17.04 -22.92
N ASN A 35 6.41 -16.09 -22.46
CA ASN A 35 7.87 -16.20 -22.48
C ASN A 35 8.46 -16.78 -21.20
N ASN A 36 7.63 -17.27 -20.27
CA ASN A 36 8.06 -17.85 -18.99
C ASN A 36 9.02 -16.93 -18.20
N LEU A 37 8.75 -15.61 -18.24
CA LEU A 37 9.50 -14.59 -17.51
C LEU A 37 8.92 -14.38 -16.10
N ALA A 38 7.62 -14.67 -15.95
CA ALA A 38 6.93 -14.60 -14.68
C ALA A 38 7.47 -15.61 -13.65
N ASP A 39 7.49 -15.20 -12.39
CA ASP A 39 7.76 -16.06 -11.23
C ASP A 39 6.54 -16.05 -10.29
N PHE A 40 6.46 -17.00 -9.35
CA PHE A 40 5.32 -17.12 -8.44
C PHE A 40 5.10 -15.82 -7.63
N PRO A 41 3.87 -15.31 -7.47
CA PRO A 41 2.59 -15.92 -7.85
C PRO A 41 2.21 -15.76 -9.32
N ARG A 42 1.70 -16.84 -9.91
CA ARG A 42 1.14 -16.91 -11.27
C ARG A 42 -0.36 -17.27 -11.23
N PRO A 43 -1.16 -16.90 -12.25
CA PRO A 43 -0.79 -16.00 -13.35
C PRO A 43 -0.61 -14.56 -12.87
N VAL A 44 0.15 -13.76 -13.62
CA VAL A 44 0.45 -12.36 -13.29
C VAL A 44 -0.69 -11.38 -13.63
N HIS A 45 -1.72 -11.82 -14.37
CA HIS A 45 -2.89 -11.01 -14.67
C HIS A 45 -3.54 -10.45 -13.40
N HIS A 46 -3.92 -9.18 -13.45
CA HIS A 46 -4.45 -8.39 -12.33
C HIS A 46 -3.47 -8.20 -11.15
N ARG A 47 -2.18 -8.47 -11.33
CA ARG A 47 -1.13 -8.30 -10.32
C ARG A 47 -0.03 -7.38 -10.84
N ILE A 48 0.78 -6.88 -9.90
CA ILE A 48 2.13 -6.43 -10.23
C ILE A 48 2.96 -7.71 -10.50
N PRO A 49 3.50 -7.92 -11.72
CA PRO A 49 4.15 -9.17 -12.08
C PRO A 49 5.38 -9.44 -11.21
N ASN A 50 5.45 -10.63 -10.59
CA ASN A 50 6.74 -11.13 -10.13
C ASN A 50 7.47 -11.80 -11.30
N PHE A 51 8.80 -11.75 -11.29
CA PHE A 51 9.60 -12.13 -12.45
C PHE A 51 10.94 -12.74 -12.06
N LYS A 52 11.48 -13.56 -12.97
CA LYS A 52 12.83 -14.13 -12.86
C LYS A 52 13.86 -12.99 -12.86
N GLY A 53 14.69 -12.93 -11.83
CA GLY A 53 15.66 -11.85 -11.64
C GLY A 53 15.16 -10.69 -10.77
N SER A 54 13.95 -10.76 -10.21
CA SER A 54 13.43 -9.71 -9.31
C SER A 54 14.34 -9.47 -8.10
N HIS A 55 14.95 -10.51 -7.53
CA HIS A 55 15.89 -10.36 -6.43
C HIS A 55 17.13 -9.55 -6.81
N GLN A 56 17.70 -9.79 -8.00
CA GLN A 56 18.84 -9.03 -8.52
C GLN A 56 18.47 -7.56 -8.73
N ALA A 57 17.34 -7.30 -9.38
CA ALA A 57 16.85 -5.95 -9.59
C ALA A 57 16.58 -5.21 -8.26
N CYS A 58 16.07 -5.91 -7.25
CA CYS A 58 15.87 -5.35 -5.91
C CYS A 58 17.18 -4.94 -5.24
N HIS A 59 18.26 -5.73 -5.37
CA HIS A 59 19.55 -5.40 -4.75
C HIS A 59 20.16 -4.11 -5.31
N ALA A 60 19.89 -3.77 -6.57
CA ALA A 60 20.39 -2.55 -7.20
C ALA A 60 19.95 -1.27 -6.46
N VAL A 61 18.87 -1.32 -5.66
CA VAL A 61 18.42 -0.18 -4.85
C VAL A 61 19.51 0.30 -3.89
N ARG A 62 20.41 -0.58 -3.44
CA ARG A 62 21.52 -0.26 -2.52
C ARG A 62 22.54 0.67 -3.13
N GLU A 63 22.66 0.66 -4.44
CA GLU A 63 23.62 1.47 -5.17
C GLU A 63 23.14 2.91 -5.34
N LEU A 64 21.83 3.16 -5.20
CA LEU A 64 21.28 4.50 -5.28
C LEU A 64 21.71 5.34 -4.09
N ASP A 65 22.28 6.52 -4.36
CA ASP A 65 22.67 7.45 -3.30
C ASP A 65 21.48 7.81 -2.41
N VAL A 66 20.28 8.00 -2.98
CA VAL A 66 19.08 8.25 -2.17
C VAL A 66 18.87 7.17 -1.12
N PHE A 67 18.96 5.89 -1.47
CA PHE A 67 18.78 4.79 -0.53
C PHE A 67 19.85 4.79 0.57
N LYS A 68 21.10 5.11 0.23
CA LYS A 68 22.20 5.13 1.21
C LYS A 68 21.91 6.12 2.35
N ARG A 69 21.39 7.32 2.02
CA ARG A 69 21.11 8.42 2.97
C ARG A 69 19.72 8.39 3.62
N THR A 70 18.77 7.59 3.15
CA THR A 70 17.43 7.52 3.76
C THR A 70 17.42 6.70 5.06
N SER A 71 16.50 7.02 5.97
CA SER A 71 16.34 6.28 7.23
C SER A 71 15.02 5.51 7.30
N GLU A 72 13.97 6.03 6.66
CA GLU A 72 12.63 5.45 6.61
C GLU A 72 12.15 5.35 5.16
N ILE A 73 11.77 4.15 4.75
CA ILE A 73 11.46 3.80 3.36
C ILE A 73 10.09 3.16 3.29
N LYS A 74 9.23 3.64 2.39
CA LYS A 74 7.96 2.99 2.05
C LYS A 74 8.17 2.02 0.91
N VAL A 75 7.75 0.78 1.08
CA VAL A 75 7.79 -0.25 0.03
C VAL A 75 6.42 -0.91 -0.07
N ASP A 76 5.87 -0.97 -1.28
CA ASP A 76 4.61 -1.65 -1.56
C ASP A 76 4.64 -3.14 -1.16
N PRO A 77 3.47 -3.74 -0.83
CA PRO A 77 3.39 -5.11 -0.34
C PRO A 77 3.53 -6.16 -1.45
N ASP A 78 3.56 -5.77 -2.74
CA ASP A 78 3.61 -6.69 -3.87
C ASP A 78 4.83 -7.63 -3.81
N LYS A 79 4.65 -8.85 -4.34
CA LYS A 79 5.69 -9.90 -4.31
C LYS A 79 7.02 -9.49 -4.96
N PRO A 80 7.08 -8.86 -6.16
CA PRO A 80 8.36 -8.47 -6.76
C PRO A 80 9.20 -7.52 -5.89
N LEU A 81 8.59 -6.85 -4.91
CA LEU A 81 9.26 -5.88 -4.04
C LEU A 81 9.74 -6.48 -2.72
N GLU A 82 9.53 -7.78 -2.49
CA GLU A 82 10.00 -8.47 -1.29
C GLU A 82 11.52 -8.36 -1.10
N GLY A 83 12.27 -8.41 -2.20
CA GLY A 83 13.71 -8.20 -2.17
C GLY A 83 14.09 -6.82 -1.66
N VAL A 84 13.35 -5.77 -2.03
CA VAL A 84 13.61 -4.41 -1.53
C VAL A 84 13.27 -4.32 -0.04
N ARG A 85 12.15 -4.90 0.40
CA ARG A 85 11.81 -4.97 1.84
C ARG A 85 12.94 -5.62 2.64
N LEU A 86 13.46 -6.75 2.15
CA LEU A 86 14.59 -7.45 2.78
C LEU A 86 15.84 -6.57 2.83
N VAL A 87 16.22 -5.95 1.72
CA VAL A 87 17.38 -5.08 1.61
C VAL A 87 17.28 -3.88 2.56
N THR A 88 16.11 -3.25 2.66
CA THR A 88 15.82 -2.16 3.61
C THR A 88 16.07 -2.61 5.05
N LEU A 89 15.52 -3.76 5.44
CA LEU A 89 15.66 -4.31 6.79
C LEU A 89 17.11 -4.72 7.11
N GLN A 90 17.82 -5.31 6.14
CA GLN A 90 19.25 -5.64 6.24
C GLN A 90 20.13 -4.41 6.42
N ALA A 91 19.77 -3.30 5.78
CA ALA A 91 20.42 -2.00 5.95
C ALA A 91 20.07 -1.29 7.27
N ARG A 92 19.32 -1.96 8.17
CA ARG A 92 18.87 -1.43 9.47
C ARG A 92 18.03 -0.16 9.35
N LYS A 93 17.31 0.00 8.23
CA LYS A 93 16.39 1.12 7.98
C LYS A 93 14.97 0.76 8.42
N THR A 94 14.19 1.78 8.76
CA THR A 94 12.76 1.60 9.06
C THR A 94 12.01 1.29 7.77
N LEU A 95 11.23 0.21 7.78
CA LEU A 95 10.39 -0.19 6.68
C LEU A 95 8.93 0.15 6.97
N LEU A 96 8.29 0.87 6.06
CA LEU A 96 6.85 1.09 6.04
C LEU A 96 6.21 0.32 4.89
N VAL A 97 5.17 -0.44 5.20
CA VAL A 97 4.39 -1.18 4.20
C VAL A 97 2.94 -0.75 4.29
N PRO A 98 2.29 -0.30 3.20
CA PRO A 98 0.87 0.03 3.20
C PRO A 98 0.00 -1.10 3.74
N THR A 99 -1.05 -0.76 4.47
CA THR A 99 -2.04 -1.77 4.86
C THR A 99 -2.84 -2.22 3.64
N PRO A 100 -3.22 -3.50 3.53
CA PRO A 100 -3.99 -3.98 2.38
C PRO A 100 -5.25 -3.16 2.15
N ARG A 101 -5.35 -2.53 0.98
CA ARG A 101 -6.51 -1.71 0.55
C ARG A 101 -6.85 -0.57 1.52
N LEU A 102 -5.90 -0.12 2.36
CA LEU A 102 -6.06 1.03 3.24
C LEU A 102 -7.27 0.94 4.21
N ARG A 103 -7.63 -0.27 4.66
CA ARG A 103 -8.83 -0.51 5.47
C ARG A 103 -8.65 -0.29 6.97
N THR A 104 -7.48 -0.57 7.53
CA THR A 104 -7.28 -0.69 8.99
C THR A 104 -6.12 0.17 9.53
N GLY A 105 -5.59 1.09 8.73
CA GLY A 105 -4.45 1.94 9.08
C GLY A 105 -3.72 2.45 7.84
N LEU A 106 -2.72 3.32 8.02
CA LEU A 106 -1.95 3.87 6.90
C LEU A 106 -0.80 2.93 6.53
N PHE A 107 0.05 2.59 7.50
CA PHE A 107 1.17 1.66 7.30
C PHE A 107 1.27 0.63 8.41
N ASN A 108 1.98 -0.43 8.09
CA ASN A 108 2.64 -1.34 9.00
C ASN A 108 4.11 -0.93 9.09
N LYS A 109 4.59 -0.57 10.28
CA LYS A 109 5.97 -0.14 10.53
C LYS A 109 6.79 -1.27 11.09
N ILE A 110 7.94 -1.54 10.48
CA ILE A 110 8.93 -2.48 10.98
C ILE A 110 10.23 -1.73 11.21
N VAL A 111 10.65 -1.70 12.47
CA VAL A 111 12.03 -1.35 12.84
C VAL A 111 12.78 -2.67 13.00
N PRO A 112 13.88 -2.92 12.26
CA PRO A 112 14.64 -4.16 12.36
C PRO A 112 14.99 -4.49 13.82
N PRO A 113 14.60 -5.66 14.36
CA PRO A 113 14.85 -5.95 15.76
C PRO A 113 16.35 -5.94 16.09
N PRO A 114 16.77 -5.41 17.26
CA PRO A 114 18.16 -5.47 17.69
C PRO A 114 18.68 -6.91 17.67
N GLY A 115 19.86 -7.13 17.09
CA GLY A 115 20.45 -8.47 16.98
C GLY A 115 19.73 -9.44 16.02
N ALA A 116 18.70 -9.01 15.29
CA ALA A 116 18.02 -9.88 14.32
C ALA A 116 19.00 -10.49 13.31
N THR A 117 18.94 -11.81 13.16
CA THR A 117 19.71 -12.58 12.19
C THR A 117 19.20 -12.32 10.77
N LYS A 118 20.00 -12.70 9.76
CA LYS A 118 19.57 -12.62 8.35
C LYS A 118 18.26 -13.36 8.09
N GLU A 119 18.01 -14.47 8.80
CA GLU A 119 16.80 -15.27 8.65
C GLU A 119 15.57 -14.55 9.22
N ILE A 120 15.69 -13.95 10.41
CA ILE A 120 14.61 -13.14 10.99
C ILE A 120 14.22 -12.00 10.04
N LEU A 121 15.22 -11.28 9.49
CA LEU A 121 14.95 -10.19 8.54
C LEU A 121 14.30 -10.69 7.24
N ARG A 122 14.64 -11.90 6.79
CA ARG A 122 13.99 -12.56 5.65
C ARG A 122 12.51 -12.82 5.92
N ILE A 123 12.18 -13.33 7.11
CA ILE A 123 10.79 -13.54 7.53
C ILE A 123 10.04 -12.20 7.55
N CYS A 124 10.59 -11.18 8.22
CA CYS A 124 9.99 -9.84 8.32
C CYS A 124 9.69 -9.18 6.96
N ALA A 125 10.45 -9.49 5.91
CA ALA A 125 10.23 -8.94 4.57
C ALA A 125 9.03 -9.56 3.83
N THR A 126 8.57 -10.75 4.25
CA THR A 126 7.43 -11.43 3.64
C THR A 126 6.10 -10.79 4.03
N SER A 127 5.05 -11.01 3.24
CA SER A 127 3.71 -10.51 3.60
C SER A 127 3.20 -11.05 4.93
N GLN A 128 3.60 -12.27 5.32
CA GLN A 128 3.25 -12.85 6.62
C GLN A 128 4.07 -12.20 7.74
N GLY A 129 5.38 -12.03 7.55
CA GLY A 129 6.22 -11.35 8.53
C GLY A 129 5.84 -9.88 8.74
N VAL A 130 5.35 -9.18 7.70
CA VAL A 130 4.79 -7.84 7.89
C VAL A 130 3.60 -7.87 8.82
N LYS A 131 2.73 -8.89 8.76
CA LYS A 131 1.60 -9.00 9.70
C LYS A 131 2.06 -9.31 11.12
N ASP A 132 3.04 -10.19 11.26
CA ASP A 132 3.42 -10.75 12.56
C ASP A 132 4.43 -9.87 13.34
N TYR A 133 5.23 -9.05 12.64
CA TYR A 133 6.34 -8.29 13.24
C TYR A 133 6.21 -6.77 13.12
N SER A 134 5.15 -6.26 12.49
CA SER A 134 4.96 -4.81 12.36
C SER A 134 4.08 -4.22 13.45
N VAL A 135 4.23 -2.92 13.63
CA VAL A 135 3.33 -2.09 14.43
C VAL A 135 2.48 -1.25 13.47
N PRO A 136 1.14 -1.31 13.55
CA PRO A 136 0.28 -0.49 12.71
C PRO A 136 0.42 0.99 13.11
N ILE A 137 0.47 1.87 12.10
CA ILE A 137 0.50 3.32 12.29
C ILE A 137 -0.67 3.97 11.55
N GLY A 138 -1.38 4.83 12.28
CA GLY A 138 -2.55 5.55 11.80
C GLY A 138 -2.21 6.93 11.25
N LEU A 139 -3.27 7.70 10.93
CA LEU A 139 -3.15 9.05 10.37
C LEU A 139 -2.49 10.07 11.31
N ASP A 140 -2.48 9.82 12.61
CA ASP A 140 -1.90 10.73 13.61
C ASP A 140 -0.41 10.48 13.87
N ALA A 141 0.15 9.41 13.29
CA ALA A 141 1.56 9.13 13.39
C ALA A 141 2.36 10.18 12.61
N LYS A 142 3.34 10.80 13.27
CA LYS A 142 4.33 11.63 12.61
C LYS A 142 5.33 10.72 11.91
N VAL A 143 5.15 10.56 10.61
CA VAL A 143 5.97 9.71 9.74
C VAL A 143 6.63 10.59 8.69
N GLN A 144 7.92 10.40 8.46
CA GLN A 144 8.62 11.00 7.32
C GLN A 144 9.13 9.87 6.44
N VAL A 145 8.71 9.86 5.17
CA VAL A 145 9.14 8.87 4.18
C VAL A 145 10.15 9.53 3.25
N ASP A 146 11.37 9.04 3.29
CA ASP A 146 12.48 9.61 2.53
C ASP A 146 12.60 9.01 1.11
N LEU A 147 12.02 7.82 0.91
CA LEU A 147 12.05 7.07 -0.35
C LEU A 147 10.78 6.23 -0.49
N VAL A 148 10.15 6.30 -1.66
CA VAL A 148 8.98 5.50 -2.01
C VAL A 148 9.38 4.44 -3.04
N VAL A 149 9.00 3.19 -2.81
CA VAL A 149 9.18 2.08 -3.74
C VAL A 149 7.83 1.50 -4.13
N VAL A 150 7.48 1.60 -5.41
CA VAL A 150 6.15 1.30 -5.96
C VAL A 150 6.20 0.17 -6.99
N GLY A 151 5.18 -0.69 -6.97
CA GLY A 151 5.02 -1.77 -7.95
C GLY A 151 4.40 -1.28 -9.26
N SER A 152 4.86 -1.79 -10.40
CA SER A 152 4.37 -1.37 -11.73
C SER A 152 4.14 -2.57 -12.66
N VAL A 153 3.15 -2.43 -13.56
CA VAL A 153 2.96 -3.37 -14.68
C VAL A 153 3.79 -2.93 -15.87
N ALA A 154 3.79 -1.65 -16.19
CA ALA A 154 4.61 -1.08 -17.26
C ALA A 154 5.17 0.28 -16.84
N VAL A 155 6.35 0.62 -17.36
CA VAL A 155 6.96 1.94 -17.21
C VAL A 155 7.65 2.40 -18.49
N SER A 156 7.72 3.70 -18.71
CA SER A 156 8.53 4.29 -19.78
C SER A 156 9.82 4.88 -19.23
N GLU A 157 10.85 4.97 -20.07
CA GLU A 157 12.12 5.62 -19.67
C GLU A 157 11.92 7.11 -19.31
N LYS A 158 10.80 7.72 -19.74
CA LYS A 158 10.36 9.08 -19.36
C LYS A 158 9.78 9.17 -17.93
N GLY A 159 9.65 8.03 -17.23
CA GLY A 159 9.12 7.93 -15.87
C GLY A 159 7.61 7.79 -15.77
N TRP A 160 6.92 7.51 -16.89
CA TRP A 160 5.48 7.25 -16.87
C TRP A 160 5.22 5.83 -16.38
N ARG A 161 4.16 5.66 -15.60
CA ARG A 161 3.91 4.42 -14.86
C ARG A 161 2.49 3.96 -15.07
N ILE A 162 2.32 2.66 -15.31
CA ILE A 162 1.03 1.98 -15.29
C ILE A 162 1.07 0.91 -14.20
N GLY A 163 0.27 1.10 -13.15
CA GLY A 163 0.02 0.09 -12.12
C GLY A 163 -1.00 -0.96 -12.55
N LYS A 164 -1.37 -1.89 -11.67
CA LYS A 164 -2.34 -2.98 -11.94
C LYS A 164 -3.78 -2.54 -12.24
N GLY A 165 -4.13 -1.28 -11.97
CA GLY A 165 -5.43 -0.70 -12.35
C GLY A 165 -6.41 -0.42 -11.21
N GLU A 166 -6.05 -0.72 -9.95
CA GLU A 166 -6.92 -0.43 -8.80
C GLU A 166 -6.76 0.99 -8.22
N GLY A 167 -5.72 1.73 -8.62
CA GLY A 167 -5.45 3.11 -8.15
C GLY A 167 -4.93 3.24 -6.71
N PHE A 168 -4.75 2.13 -5.98
CA PHE A 168 -4.32 2.18 -4.57
C PHE A 168 -2.96 2.85 -4.36
N ALA A 169 -1.94 2.51 -5.16
CA ALA A 169 -0.59 3.07 -4.98
C ALA A 169 -0.56 4.59 -5.24
N ASP A 170 -1.33 5.06 -6.21
CA ASP A 170 -1.47 6.47 -6.55
C ASP A 170 -2.21 7.22 -5.41
N MET A 171 -3.27 6.61 -4.87
CA MET A 171 -3.99 7.11 -3.70
C MET A 171 -3.12 7.16 -2.45
N GLU A 172 -2.35 6.10 -2.18
CA GLU A 172 -1.42 6.03 -1.05
C GLU A 172 -0.40 7.17 -1.11
N TYR A 173 0.13 7.47 -2.29
CA TYR A 173 1.06 8.58 -2.48
C TYR A 173 0.37 9.92 -2.22
N ALA A 174 -0.80 10.16 -2.82
CA ALA A 174 -1.58 11.37 -2.61
C ALA A 174 -1.91 11.60 -1.12
N MET A 175 -2.28 10.54 -0.39
CA MET A 175 -2.53 10.62 1.04
C MET A 175 -1.26 10.96 1.83
N MET A 176 -0.12 10.37 1.50
CA MET A 176 1.15 10.72 2.16
C MET A 176 1.53 12.19 1.91
N MET A 177 1.29 12.72 0.70
CA MET A 177 1.48 14.14 0.40
C MET A 177 0.56 15.03 1.25
N SER A 178 -0.74 14.74 1.25
CA SER A 178 -1.75 15.47 2.07
C SER A 178 -1.40 15.49 3.57
N MET A 179 -0.79 14.42 4.06
CA MET A 179 -0.37 14.31 5.46
C MET A 179 0.99 14.96 5.77
N GLY A 180 1.70 15.47 4.76
CA GLY A 180 3.08 15.94 4.90
C GLY A 180 4.09 14.84 5.24
N ALA A 181 3.73 13.56 5.02
CA ALA A 181 4.62 12.43 5.28
C ALA A 181 5.70 12.27 4.20
N ILE A 182 5.49 12.85 3.02
CA ILE A 182 6.47 12.97 1.93
C ILE A 182 6.54 14.42 1.47
N ARG A 183 7.62 14.75 0.75
CA ARG A 183 7.83 16.03 0.09
C ARG A 183 7.65 15.85 -1.41
N GLU A 184 7.45 16.96 -2.11
CA GLU A 184 7.34 16.97 -3.59
C GLU A 184 8.57 16.34 -4.26
N ASP A 185 9.73 16.53 -3.66
CA ASP A 185 11.01 15.99 -4.12
C ASP A 185 11.31 14.57 -3.63
N THR A 186 10.43 13.94 -2.83
CA THR A 186 10.62 12.58 -2.34
C THR A 186 10.78 11.62 -3.53
N PRO A 187 11.92 10.92 -3.65
CA PRO A 187 12.17 10.06 -4.80
C PRO A 187 11.28 8.82 -4.81
N VAL A 188 10.86 8.42 -6.01
CA VAL A 188 10.03 7.25 -6.29
C VAL A 188 10.81 6.28 -7.16
N VAL A 189 10.93 5.03 -6.69
CA VAL A 189 11.65 3.95 -7.36
C VAL A 189 10.67 2.84 -7.73
N THR A 190 10.85 2.23 -8.89
CA THR A 190 10.14 1.00 -9.26
C THR A 190 11.10 -0.08 -9.69
N ILE A 191 10.70 -1.33 -9.45
CA ILE A 191 11.47 -2.54 -9.80
C ILE A 191 10.61 -3.32 -10.78
N VAL A 192 11.13 -3.55 -11.98
CA VAL A 192 10.43 -4.22 -13.08
C VAL A 192 11.38 -5.11 -13.87
N HIS A 193 10.85 -6.05 -14.65
CA HIS A 193 11.62 -6.77 -15.67
C HIS A 193 11.89 -5.86 -16.87
N ASP A 194 12.95 -6.14 -17.64
CA ASP A 194 13.32 -5.36 -18.83
C ASP A 194 12.17 -5.22 -19.84
N CYS A 195 11.37 -6.28 -20.03
CA CYS A 195 10.22 -6.27 -20.95
C CYS A 195 9.06 -5.38 -20.50
N GLN A 196 9.04 -4.94 -19.25
CA GLN A 196 8.03 -4.01 -18.72
C GLN A 196 8.43 -2.55 -18.95
N VAL A 197 9.64 -2.29 -19.45
CA VAL A 197 10.08 -0.97 -19.90
C VAL A 197 9.65 -0.80 -21.36
N VAL A 198 8.62 0.00 -21.58
CA VAL A 198 7.97 0.21 -22.88
C VAL A 198 7.70 1.69 -23.12
N ASP A 199 7.52 2.12 -24.37
CA ASP A 199 6.98 3.45 -24.61
C ASP A 199 5.50 3.47 -24.21
N ILE A 200 5.14 4.47 -23.44
CA ILE A 200 3.78 4.75 -22.99
C ILE A 200 3.46 6.09 -23.63
N ALA A 201 2.22 6.30 -24.10
CA ALA A 201 1.82 7.59 -24.66
C ALA A 201 1.38 8.54 -23.53
N GLU A 202 1.66 9.85 -23.64
CA GLU A 202 1.45 10.80 -22.53
C GLU A 202 -0.04 10.99 -22.24
N GLU A 203 -0.86 10.94 -23.27
CA GLU A 203 -2.32 11.04 -23.22
C GLU A 203 -2.96 9.94 -22.37
N LEU A 204 -2.24 8.87 -22.08
CA LEU A 204 -2.69 7.84 -21.15
C LEU A 204 -2.50 8.25 -19.69
N LEU A 205 -1.79 9.32 -19.38
CA LEU A 205 -1.47 9.69 -18.00
C LEU A 205 -2.44 10.76 -17.50
N ASP A 206 -3.08 10.44 -16.38
CA ASP A 206 -3.92 11.35 -15.63
C ASP A 206 -3.08 12.16 -14.63
N ASP A 207 -3.64 13.26 -14.13
CA ASP A 207 -3.07 14.11 -13.07
C ASP A 207 -2.76 13.39 -11.75
N HIS A 208 -3.50 12.31 -11.45
CA HIS A 208 -3.34 11.52 -10.24
C HIS A 208 -2.37 10.35 -10.40
N ASP A 209 -1.92 10.03 -11.61
CA ASP A 209 -0.98 8.91 -11.81
C ASP A 209 0.40 9.25 -11.25
N LEU A 210 0.92 8.37 -10.39
CA LEU A 210 2.25 8.51 -9.81
C LEU A 210 3.35 8.22 -10.84
N THR A 211 4.23 9.18 -11.07
CA THR A 211 5.45 9.01 -11.89
C THR A 211 6.62 8.47 -11.06
N VAL A 212 7.65 7.95 -11.74
CA VAL A 212 8.84 7.35 -11.11
C VAL A 212 10.12 8.08 -11.52
N ASP A 213 11.04 8.22 -10.57
CA ASP A 213 12.35 8.85 -10.76
C ASP A 213 13.43 7.84 -11.16
N TYR A 214 13.32 6.60 -10.67
CA TYR A 214 14.23 5.51 -10.98
C TYR A 214 13.49 4.23 -11.37
N ILE A 215 14.00 3.56 -12.40
CA ILE A 215 13.55 2.24 -12.85
C ILE A 215 14.72 1.29 -12.70
N LEU A 216 14.54 0.26 -11.87
CA LEU A 216 15.53 -0.79 -11.65
C LEU A 216 15.09 -2.06 -12.37
N THR A 217 15.95 -2.55 -13.25
CA THR A 217 15.79 -3.82 -13.97
C THR A 217 16.94 -4.76 -13.64
N PRO A 218 16.84 -6.07 -13.94
CA PRO A 218 17.97 -6.98 -13.81
C PRO A 218 19.23 -6.51 -14.56
N THR A 219 19.09 -5.85 -15.71
CA THR A 219 20.24 -5.50 -16.56
C THR A 219 20.75 -4.07 -16.37
N ARG A 220 19.90 -3.14 -15.93
CA ARG A 220 20.24 -1.70 -15.84
C ARG A 220 19.42 -0.92 -14.83
N THR A 221 19.97 0.21 -14.41
CA THR A 221 19.31 1.25 -13.62
C THR A 221 19.10 2.48 -14.49
N ILE A 222 17.87 3.00 -14.55
CA ILE A 222 17.50 4.15 -15.36
C ILE A 222 17.04 5.27 -14.43
N LYS A 223 17.64 6.46 -14.55
CA LYS A 223 17.15 7.70 -13.93
C LYS A 223 16.33 8.45 -14.96
N THR A 224 15.05 8.65 -14.71
CA THR A 224 14.06 9.04 -15.74
C THR A 224 14.13 10.52 -16.10
N GLY A 225 14.55 11.37 -15.16
CA GLY A 225 14.50 12.82 -15.35
C GLY A 225 13.08 13.35 -15.54
N CYS A 226 12.07 12.62 -15.05
CA CYS A 226 10.67 12.96 -15.23
C CYS A 226 10.37 14.38 -14.71
N LYS A 227 9.84 15.24 -15.59
CA LYS A 227 9.47 16.63 -15.26
C LYS A 227 7.99 16.79 -14.91
N ARG A 228 7.18 15.76 -15.15
CA ARG A 228 5.77 15.78 -14.80
C ARG A 228 5.65 15.79 -13.26
N PRO A 229 4.85 16.69 -12.67
CA PRO A 229 4.66 16.72 -11.24
C PRO A 229 4.03 15.40 -10.77
N LYS A 230 4.49 14.92 -9.61
CA LYS A 230 3.83 13.84 -8.88
C LYS A 230 2.52 14.37 -8.28
N PRO A 231 1.57 13.51 -7.91
CA PRO A 231 0.33 13.96 -7.25
C PRO A 231 0.64 14.83 -6.04
N GLN A 232 0.01 15.99 -5.91
CA GLN A 232 0.29 16.97 -4.84
C GLN A 232 -0.59 16.81 -3.59
N GLY A 233 -1.43 15.77 -3.58
CA GLY A 233 -2.46 15.55 -2.57
C GLY A 233 -3.65 14.82 -3.16
N ILE A 234 -4.71 14.65 -2.38
CA ILE A 234 -5.95 14.02 -2.84
C ILE A 234 -6.72 14.97 -3.76
N ILE A 235 -7.08 14.49 -4.95
CA ILE A 235 -7.91 15.21 -5.91
C ILE A 235 -9.39 14.90 -5.64
N TRP A 236 -10.02 15.60 -4.69
CA TRP A 236 -11.36 15.24 -4.18
C TRP A 236 -12.46 15.17 -5.24
N HIS A 237 -12.42 16.02 -6.26
CA HIS A 237 -13.39 16.01 -7.35
C HIS A 237 -13.28 14.76 -8.27
N LYS A 238 -12.25 13.92 -8.08
CA LYS A 238 -12.14 12.59 -8.72
C LYS A 238 -12.57 11.44 -7.82
N ILE A 239 -12.83 11.71 -6.53
CA ILE A 239 -13.25 10.72 -5.54
C ILE A 239 -14.78 10.63 -5.55
N SER A 240 -15.32 9.44 -5.75
CA SER A 240 -16.76 9.14 -5.62
C SER A 240 -17.14 8.75 -4.19
N TYR A 241 -18.43 8.79 -3.86
CA TYR A 241 -18.92 8.20 -2.61
C TYR A 241 -18.59 6.71 -2.50
N GLU A 242 -18.66 5.97 -3.61
CA GLU A 242 -18.27 4.56 -3.65
C GLU A 242 -16.78 4.38 -3.26
N MET A 243 -15.90 5.24 -3.75
CA MET A 243 -14.47 5.19 -3.42
C MET A 243 -14.23 5.49 -1.93
N LEU A 244 -14.97 6.44 -1.34
CA LEU A 244 -14.91 6.72 0.10
C LEU A 244 -15.32 5.51 0.95
N GLU A 245 -16.33 4.73 0.53
CA GLU A 245 -16.72 3.50 1.24
C GLU A 245 -15.66 2.41 1.10
N ARG A 246 -15.06 2.29 -0.09
CA ARG A 246 -14.00 1.31 -0.35
C ARG A 246 -12.72 1.60 0.41
N ILE A 247 -12.43 2.88 0.67
CA ILE A 247 -11.21 3.37 1.32
C ILE A 247 -11.61 4.23 2.53
N PRO A 248 -12.00 3.61 3.67
CA PRO A 248 -12.59 4.33 4.81
C PRO A 248 -11.72 5.45 5.39
N ILE A 249 -10.39 5.31 5.26
CA ILE A 249 -9.43 6.31 5.73
C ILE A 249 -9.58 7.66 5.00
N LEU A 250 -10.12 7.68 3.77
CA LEU A 250 -10.41 8.92 3.05
C LEU A 250 -11.48 9.76 3.75
N LYS A 251 -12.44 9.15 4.46
CA LYS A 251 -13.45 9.93 5.22
C LYS A 251 -12.80 10.79 6.30
N ASN A 252 -11.79 10.24 6.98
CA ASN A 252 -11.03 10.95 8.01
C ASN A 252 -10.17 12.07 7.41
N LEU A 253 -9.48 11.80 6.29
CA LEU A 253 -8.68 12.82 5.60
C LEU A 253 -9.56 13.94 5.05
N ARG A 254 -10.69 13.60 4.42
CA ARG A 254 -11.67 14.56 3.93
C ARG A 254 -12.15 15.49 5.03
N TYR A 255 -12.46 14.93 6.19
CA TYR A 255 -12.87 15.72 7.35
C TYR A 255 -11.77 16.70 7.78
N ARG A 256 -10.51 16.23 7.92
CA ARG A 256 -9.37 17.07 8.32
C ARG A 256 -9.10 18.19 7.33
N GLU A 257 -9.07 17.89 6.04
CA GLU A 257 -8.83 18.88 4.99
C GLU A 257 -9.97 19.91 4.91
N LYS A 258 -11.22 19.47 5.10
CA LYS A 258 -12.37 20.39 5.22
C LYS A 258 -12.22 21.35 6.40
N GLN A 259 -11.77 20.86 7.55
CA GLN A 259 -11.50 21.72 8.73
C GLN A 259 -10.34 22.69 8.47
N ALA A 260 -9.38 22.30 7.64
CA ALA A 260 -8.27 23.15 7.19
C ALA A 260 -8.66 24.13 6.06
N GLY A 261 -9.95 24.19 5.67
CA GLY A 261 -10.45 25.10 4.64
C GLY A 261 -10.16 24.68 3.21
N GLN A 262 -9.76 23.44 2.97
CA GLN A 262 -9.56 22.90 1.62
C GLN A 262 -10.89 22.59 0.93
N ASP A 263 -10.90 22.68 -0.40
CA ASP A 263 -12.03 22.20 -1.20
C ASP A 263 -12.01 20.66 -1.26
N VAL A 264 -13.06 20.07 -0.68
CA VAL A 264 -13.22 18.61 -0.57
C VAL A 264 -14.50 18.10 -1.23
N ILE A 265 -15.00 18.83 -2.24
CA ILE A 265 -16.19 18.42 -3.02
C ILE A 265 -15.86 17.13 -3.78
N LEU A 266 -16.75 16.13 -3.65
CA LEU A 266 -16.61 14.86 -4.35
C LEU A 266 -17.08 14.95 -5.80
N LYS A 267 -16.64 13.98 -6.61
CA LYS A 267 -17.05 13.82 -8.01
C LYS A 267 -18.58 13.84 -8.19
N ASP A 268 -19.29 13.15 -7.30
CA ASP A 268 -20.73 12.95 -7.40
C ASP A 268 -21.52 13.92 -6.49
N GLU A 269 -20.85 14.91 -5.90
CA GLU A 269 -21.47 15.89 -5.01
C GLU A 269 -21.82 17.15 -5.79
N HIS A 270 -23.11 17.37 -6.02
CA HIS A 270 -23.60 18.55 -6.71
C HIS A 270 -23.88 19.69 -5.72
N PRO A 271 -23.24 20.88 -5.86
CA PRO A 271 -23.42 22.00 -4.93
C PRO A 271 -24.84 22.62 -4.86
N GLY A 272 -25.84 22.05 -5.54
CA GLY A 272 -27.19 22.61 -5.69
C GLY A 272 -28.33 21.73 -5.20
N PHE A 273 -28.08 20.52 -4.71
CA PHE A 273 -29.13 19.63 -4.20
C PHE A 273 -28.73 19.06 -2.82
N PRO A 274 -29.40 19.43 -1.72
CA PRO A 274 -29.14 18.79 -0.44
C PRO A 274 -29.46 17.29 -0.55
N ASN A 275 -28.47 16.47 -0.21
CA ASN A 275 -28.51 15.00 -0.26
C ASN A 275 -29.83 14.43 0.31
N ALA A 276 -30.67 13.83 -0.53
CA ALA A 276 -31.85 13.05 -0.14
C ALA A 276 -31.50 11.66 0.42
N ARG A 277 -30.31 11.49 1.01
CA ARG A 277 -29.85 10.25 1.66
C ARG A 277 -29.07 10.61 2.93
N LYS A 278 -29.76 11.11 3.94
CA LYS A 278 -29.35 10.89 5.34
C LYS A 278 -30.01 9.58 5.79
N PRO A 279 -29.27 8.59 6.31
CA PRO A 279 -29.87 7.59 7.18
C PRO A 279 -30.46 8.32 8.37
N ALA A 280 -31.71 8.04 8.71
CA ALA A 280 -32.37 8.64 9.85
C ALA A 280 -31.65 8.24 11.14
N ASP A 281 -31.04 9.20 11.82
CA ASP A 281 -30.85 9.11 13.27
C ASP A 281 -32.24 9.29 13.89
N SER A 282 -32.76 8.22 14.47
CA SER A 282 -33.98 8.22 15.25
C SER A 282 -33.70 8.84 16.62
N ASP A 283 -33.79 10.16 16.71
CA ASP A 283 -34.01 10.87 17.97
C ASP A 283 -35.49 11.23 18.08
N GLU A 284 -36.27 10.30 18.63
CA GLU A 284 -37.60 10.57 19.18
C GLU A 284 -37.66 10.00 20.61
N ASN A 285 -37.39 10.85 21.60
CA ASN A 285 -38.37 11.14 22.64
C ASN A 285 -37.86 12.20 23.62
N ALA A 286 -38.29 13.44 23.37
CA ALA A 286 -38.46 14.43 24.42
C ALA A 286 -39.87 14.99 24.30
N LYS A 287 -40.76 14.61 25.23
CA LYS A 287 -41.53 15.58 26.04
C LYS A 287 -42.40 14.92 27.12
N THR A 288 -42.21 15.49 28.31
CA THR A 288 -43.18 15.82 29.37
C THR A 288 -43.80 14.71 30.22
N GLY A 289 -43.52 14.78 31.52
CA GLY A 289 -44.26 14.11 32.58
C GLY A 289 -43.67 14.41 33.96
N ASN A 290 -44.06 15.55 34.53
CA ASN A 290 -43.64 16.01 35.86
C ASN A 290 -44.52 15.33 36.93
N THR A 291 -43.99 14.51 37.83
CA THR A 291 -44.66 14.19 39.12
C THR A 291 -43.64 13.71 40.18
N LYS A 292 -43.77 14.28 41.38
CA LYS A 292 -43.02 14.00 42.63
C LYS A 292 -43.12 12.53 43.08
N LEU A 293 -42.09 12.01 43.77
CA LEU A 293 -42.08 11.70 45.22
C LEU A 293 -40.81 10.95 45.66
N GLN A 294 -40.51 11.15 46.95
CA GLN A 294 -39.52 10.55 47.86
C GLN A 294 -39.47 9.00 47.77
N THR A 295 -38.47 8.22 48.23
CA THR A 295 -37.64 8.23 49.47
C THR A 295 -36.60 7.08 49.39
N GLU A 296 -35.59 7.11 50.27
CA GLU A 296 -34.80 5.96 50.83
C GLU A 296 -33.83 5.19 49.91
N SER A 297 -32.49 5.29 50.06
CA SER A 297 -31.56 4.83 51.11
C SER A 297 -31.13 3.37 51.00
N THR A 298 -29.82 3.12 50.80
CA THR A 298 -28.93 2.05 51.35
C THR A 298 -27.69 1.91 50.43
N SER A 299 -26.51 2.45 50.78
CA SER A 299 -25.44 1.92 51.65
C SER A 299 -24.65 0.71 51.12
N ALA A 300 -23.33 0.89 50.92
CA ALA A 300 -22.21 -0.05 51.19
C ALA A 300 -21.05 0.19 50.18
N GLN A 301 -20.02 0.95 50.55
CA GLN A 301 -18.80 0.55 51.28
C GLN A 301 -17.62 0.14 50.38
N ILE A 302 -16.65 1.05 50.40
CA ILE A 302 -15.26 0.90 49.96
C ILE A 302 -14.54 -0.06 50.92
N ARG A 303 -13.77 -1.01 50.39
CA ARG A 303 -12.64 -1.62 51.09
C ARG A 303 -11.44 -1.76 50.16
N GLN A 304 -10.39 -1.00 50.48
CA GLN A 304 -9.01 -1.35 50.19
C GLN A 304 -8.61 -2.58 51.02
N ASN A 305 -7.71 -3.41 50.50
CA ASN A 305 -6.64 -4.00 51.29
C ASN A 305 -5.46 -4.40 50.40
N LEU A 306 -4.28 -4.04 50.90
CA LEU A 306 -2.96 -4.42 50.42
C LEU A 306 -2.73 -5.93 50.52
N CYS A 307 -1.81 -6.47 49.72
CA CYS A 307 -0.73 -7.31 50.26
C CYS A 307 0.45 -7.48 49.28
N THR A 308 1.57 -7.81 49.88
CA THR A 308 2.99 -7.69 49.52
C THR A 308 3.61 -8.85 48.73
N HIS A 309 4.71 -8.51 48.02
CA HIS A 309 5.97 -9.25 47.78
C HIS A 309 6.04 -10.61 47.01
N ASN A 310 6.93 -10.56 46.00
CA ASN A 310 8.12 -11.41 45.75
C ASN A 310 8.16 -12.36 44.52
N SER A 311 9.15 -12.05 43.68
CA SER A 311 10.16 -12.91 43.02
C SER A 311 9.76 -14.06 42.08
N SER A 312 10.33 -13.97 40.87
CA SER A 312 10.96 -15.06 40.10
C SER A 312 10.08 -16.19 39.56
N GLN A 313 9.88 -16.23 38.24
CA GLN A 313 10.20 -17.38 37.36
C GLN A 313 9.63 -17.14 35.96
N MET A 314 10.49 -17.33 34.94
CA MET A 314 10.07 -17.52 33.56
C MET A 314 9.31 -18.84 33.41
N PRO A 315 8.39 -18.94 32.44
CA PRO A 315 8.17 -20.20 31.76
C PRO A 315 8.46 -20.08 30.26
N ILE A 316 9.33 -20.98 29.84
CA ILE A 316 9.40 -21.58 28.51
C ILE A 316 8.01 -22.10 28.14
N PHE A 317 7.49 -21.80 26.95
CA PHE A 317 6.38 -22.58 26.39
C PHE A 317 6.60 -22.96 24.93
N CYS A 318 6.22 -24.22 24.73
CA CYS A 318 6.46 -25.14 23.64
C CYS A 318 5.46 -24.95 22.49
N HIS A 319 5.89 -25.28 21.27
CA HIS A 319 5.07 -25.48 20.09
C HIS A 319 4.00 -26.58 20.32
N ARG A 320 2.74 -26.31 19.98
CA ARG A 320 1.94 -27.17 19.09
C ARG A 320 0.61 -26.55 18.65
N CYS A 321 0.29 -26.90 17.41
CA CYS A 321 -0.82 -26.52 16.56
C CYS A 321 -2.21 -26.80 17.16
N TRP A 322 -3.19 -26.01 16.75
CA TRP A 322 -4.60 -26.42 16.70
C TRP A 322 -5.22 -25.96 15.37
N GLN A 323 -5.45 -26.93 14.48
CA GLN A 323 -6.43 -26.86 13.39
C GLN A 323 -7.81 -27.09 14.04
N GLY A 324 -8.84 -26.30 13.79
CA GLY A 324 -9.68 -26.42 12.59
C GLY A 324 -11.03 -27.03 12.99
N ASN A 325 -12.11 -26.24 12.92
CA ASN A 325 -13.48 -26.71 13.14
C ASN A 325 -14.16 -26.97 11.78
N VAL A 326 -14.50 -28.23 11.50
CA VAL A 326 -15.54 -28.62 10.53
C VAL A 326 -16.39 -29.70 11.23
N PRO A 327 -17.74 -29.63 11.19
CA PRO A 327 -18.58 -30.61 11.85
C PRO A 327 -18.67 -31.92 11.06
N ALA A 328 -18.69 -33.02 11.80
CA ALA A 328 -18.83 -34.38 11.34
C ALA A 328 -20.27 -34.69 10.87
N GLN A 329 -20.40 -35.35 9.72
CA GLN A 329 -21.50 -36.27 9.44
C GLN A 329 -20.99 -37.49 8.66
N LEU A 330 -21.06 -38.63 9.36
CA LEU A 330 -21.28 -40.02 8.94
C LEU A 330 -20.82 -40.47 7.53
N CYS A 331 -19.89 -41.44 7.51
CA CYS A 331 -20.13 -42.71 6.81
C CYS A 331 -19.21 -43.83 7.31
N THR A 332 -19.84 -44.95 7.64
CA THR A 332 -19.33 -46.23 8.15
C THR A 332 -18.88 -47.17 7.02
N HIS A 333 -17.88 -48.02 7.32
CA HIS A 333 -17.48 -49.28 6.62
C HIS A 333 -16.90 -49.09 5.20
N ILE A 334 -15.73 -49.60 4.80
CA ILE A 334 -14.80 -50.68 5.23
C ILE A 334 -13.37 -50.18 5.01
#